data_AF-A0A3B9L9P3-F1
#
_entry.id   AF-A0A3B9L9P3-F1
#
_cell.length_a   1.000
_cell.length_b   1.000
_cell.length_c   1.000
_cell.angle_alpha   90.00
_cell.angle_beta   90.00
_cell.angle_gamma   90.00
#
_symmetry.space_group_name_H-M   'P 1'
#
loop_
_entity.id
_entity.type
_entity.pdbx_description
1 polymer ?
#
loop_
_entity_poly.entity_id
_entity_poly.type
_entity_poly.pdbx_seq_one_letter_code
_entity_poly.pdbx_strand_id
1 'polypeptide(L)'
;SGPATAIAQREDIYQELAYQDQSDQTVLVLETDKVPPVEVIEKVARDTRISANKLTFILTPTRSLAGTVQITARVLEVALHKLHSVHFPLSSLVDGYGVAPIPAPSPDFLTGMGRTNDAILFGGFVHLYVNTTDASAAELAQALPSSASKDYGRPFAEVFKAVSMDFYKIDPLLFSPAKVTITNLATGHSFFAGAFNEALLEKSFS
;
A
#
# COMPACT_ATOMS: atom_id res chain seq x y z
N SER A 1 -2.61 8.54 -6.58
CA SER A 1 -3.26 8.41 -5.26
C SER A 1 -3.64 9.78 -4.72
N GLY A 2 -4.26 9.83 -3.54
CA GLY A 2 -4.59 11.09 -2.86
C GLY A 2 -6.09 11.41 -2.95
N PRO A 3 -6.53 12.48 -2.27
CA PRO A 3 -7.95 12.75 -2.00
C PRO A 3 -8.82 12.90 -3.26
N ALA A 4 -8.24 13.30 -4.39
CA ALA A 4 -8.96 13.41 -5.65
C ALA A 4 -9.64 12.10 -6.09
N THR A 5 -9.13 10.93 -5.69
CA THR A 5 -9.74 9.64 -6.03
C THR A 5 -11.11 9.47 -5.37
N ALA A 6 -11.29 9.98 -4.14
CA ALA A 6 -12.56 9.96 -3.42
C ALA A 6 -13.59 10.97 -3.95
N ILE A 7 -13.16 11.97 -4.71
CA ILE A 7 -14.06 12.88 -5.44
C ILE A 7 -14.46 12.26 -6.78
N ALA A 8 -13.48 11.67 -7.49
CA ALA A 8 -13.67 11.10 -8.82
C ALA A 8 -14.48 9.80 -8.83
N GLN A 9 -14.54 9.06 -7.70
CA GLN A 9 -15.39 7.87 -7.52
C GLN A 9 -15.21 6.83 -8.64
N ARG A 10 -13.95 6.52 -9.00
CA ARG A 10 -13.60 5.60 -10.10
C ARG A 10 -13.35 4.15 -9.67
N GLU A 11 -13.34 3.89 -8.37
CA GLU A 11 -13.01 2.59 -7.77
C GLU A 11 -14.22 2.08 -6.97
N ASP A 12 -14.53 0.78 -7.06
CA ASP A 12 -15.71 0.19 -6.40
C ASP A 12 -15.67 0.29 -4.87
N ILE A 13 -14.46 0.37 -4.31
CA ILE A 13 -14.21 0.50 -2.86
C ILE A 13 -14.94 1.70 -2.24
N TYR A 14 -15.16 2.79 -2.97
CA TYR A 14 -15.88 3.94 -2.42
C TYR A 14 -17.36 3.65 -2.16
N GLN A 15 -17.98 2.77 -2.95
CA GLN A 15 -19.35 2.33 -2.72
C GLN A 15 -19.42 1.44 -1.48
N GLU A 16 -18.46 0.51 -1.33
CA GLU A 16 -18.37 -0.37 -0.16
C GLU A 16 -18.13 0.41 1.14
N LEU A 17 -17.28 1.44 1.08
CA LEU A 17 -17.01 2.34 2.22
C LEU A 17 -18.12 3.36 2.47
N ALA A 18 -19.10 3.47 1.56
CA ALA A 18 -20.10 4.54 1.53
C ALA A 18 -19.47 5.93 1.71
N TYR A 19 -18.32 6.16 1.07
CA TYR A 19 -17.51 7.38 1.23
C TYR A 19 -17.38 8.13 -0.09
N GLN A 20 -17.76 9.41 -0.06
CA GLN A 20 -17.53 10.35 -1.14
C GLN A 20 -17.07 11.69 -0.56
N ASP A 21 -15.98 12.21 -1.13
CA ASP A 21 -15.47 13.52 -0.75
C ASP A 21 -16.10 14.61 -1.63
N GLN A 22 -16.24 15.81 -1.08
CA GLN A 22 -16.76 16.98 -1.76
C GLN A 22 -15.88 18.19 -1.44
N SER A 23 -15.23 18.73 -2.47
CA SER A 23 -14.36 19.90 -2.34
C SER A 23 -14.31 20.69 -3.65
N ASP A 24 -14.08 21.99 -3.54
CA ASP A 24 -13.85 22.87 -4.69
C ASP A 24 -12.41 22.80 -5.22
N GLN A 25 -11.49 22.18 -4.47
CA GLN A 25 -10.07 22.01 -4.82
C GLN A 25 -9.58 20.64 -4.35
N THR A 26 -8.59 20.08 -5.05
CA THR A 26 -8.07 18.77 -4.65
C THR A 26 -6.61 18.58 -5.05
N VAL A 27 -6.02 17.51 -4.50
CA VAL A 27 -4.62 17.13 -4.70
C VAL A 27 -4.55 15.71 -5.23
N LEU A 28 -3.67 15.50 -6.21
CA LEU A 28 -3.29 14.18 -6.71
C LEU A 28 -1.78 13.98 -6.53
N VAL A 29 -1.41 12.79 -6.06
CA VAL A 29 -0.01 12.35 -5.99
C VAL A 29 0.24 11.37 -7.13
N LEU A 30 1.23 11.69 -7.97
CA LEU A 30 1.66 10.89 -9.12
C LEU A 30 3.09 10.38 -8.91
N GLU A 31 3.26 9.06 -8.96
CA GLU A 31 4.57 8.44 -8.92
C GLU A 31 5.26 8.53 -10.29
N THR A 32 5.79 9.70 -10.61
CA THR A 32 6.44 10.00 -11.89
C THR A 32 7.40 11.17 -11.75
N ASP A 33 8.38 11.26 -12.65
CA ASP A 33 9.25 12.43 -12.83
C ASP A 33 8.85 13.31 -14.02
N LYS A 34 7.78 12.93 -14.73
CA LYS A 34 7.26 13.68 -15.87
C LYS A 34 6.09 14.53 -15.44
N VAL A 35 6.12 15.80 -15.85
CA VAL A 35 4.95 16.68 -15.75
C VAL A 35 3.78 16.02 -16.50
N PRO A 36 2.58 15.90 -15.88
CA PRO A 36 1.45 15.29 -16.53
C PRO A 36 1.07 16.09 -17.78
N PRO A 37 0.82 15.43 -18.92
CA PRO A 37 0.39 16.11 -20.13
C PRO A 37 -1.02 16.70 -19.94
N VAL A 38 -1.38 17.67 -20.78
CA VAL A 38 -2.64 18.43 -20.65
C VAL A 38 -3.86 17.51 -20.63
N GLU A 39 -3.85 16.44 -21.44
CA GLU A 39 -4.93 15.47 -21.55
C GLU A 39 -5.19 14.74 -20.22
N VAL A 40 -4.14 14.49 -19.43
CA VAL A 40 -4.25 13.90 -18.09
C VAL A 40 -4.87 14.90 -17.12
N ILE A 41 -4.44 16.17 -17.16
CA ILE A 41 -4.99 17.24 -16.31
C ILE A 41 -6.48 17.43 -16.61
N GLU A 42 -6.85 17.52 -17.89
CA GLU A 42 -8.24 17.65 -18.32
C GLU A 42 -9.09 16.43 -17.93
N LYS A 43 -8.52 15.22 -18.00
CA LYS A 43 -9.22 14.01 -17.54
C LYS A 43 -9.51 14.10 -16.05
N VAL A 44 -8.53 14.47 -15.23
CA VAL A 44 -8.73 14.63 -13.78
C VAL A 44 -9.76 15.71 -13.50
N ALA A 45 -9.72 16.83 -14.20
CA ALA A 45 -10.70 17.92 -14.07
C ALA A 45 -12.13 17.45 -14.37
N ARG A 46 -12.33 16.69 -15.46
CA ARG A 46 -13.63 16.10 -15.82
C ARG A 46 -14.12 15.10 -14.78
N ASP A 47 -13.24 14.20 -14.34
CA ASP A 47 -13.58 13.13 -13.42
C ASP A 47 -13.93 13.66 -12.02
N THR A 48 -13.23 14.70 -11.56
CA THR A 48 -13.47 15.34 -10.26
C THR A 48 -14.50 16.47 -10.32
N ARG A 49 -14.87 16.94 -11.53
CA ARG A 49 -15.68 18.14 -11.76
C ARG A 49 -15.07 19.41 -11.16
N ILE A 50 -13.75 19.45 -10.98
CA ILE A 50 -12.98 20.59 -10.46
C ILE A 50 -12.20 21.22 -11.62
N SER A 51 -12.17 22.56 -11.67
CA SER A 51 -11.43 23.29 -12.71
C SER A 51 -9.92 23.07 -12.59
N ALA A 52 -9.21 23.01 -13.72
CA ALA A 52 -7.78 22.68 -13.75
C ALA A 52 -6.90 23.58 -12.87
N ASN A 53 -7.26 24.87 -12.72
CA ASN A 53 -6.55 25.83 -11.86
C ASN A 53 -6.76 25.60 -10.34
N LYS A 54 -7.61 24.65 -9.95
CA LYS A 54 -7.84 24.21 -8.57
C LYS A 54 -7.37 22.76 -8.32
N LEU A 55 -6.66 22.18 -9.30
CA LEU A 55 -6.00 20.89 -9.17
C LEU A 55 -4.54 21.11 -8.79
N THR A 56 -4.08 20.42 -7.75
CA THR A 56 -2.65 20.35 -7.40
C THR A 56 -2.12 18.96 -7.70
N PHE A 57 -1.01 18.88 -8.44
CA PHE A 57 -0.31 17.63 -8.71
C PHE A 57 1.03 17.60 -7.97
N ILE A 58 1.21 16.61 -7.11
CA ILE A 58 2.48 16.33 -6.42
C ILE A 58 3.16 15.18 -7.16
N LEU A 59 4.38 15.42 -7.66
CA LEU A 59 5.16 14.42 -8.38
C LEU A 59 6.19 13.79 -7.45
N THR A 60 6.15 12.46 -7.30
CA THR A 60 7.02 11.71 -6.39
C THR A 60 7.72 10.58 -7.13
N PRO A 61 8.80 10.85 -7.89
CA PRO A 61 9.54 9.81 -8.60
C PRO A 61 10.04 8.73 -7.65
N THR A 62 9.93 7.44 -8.03
CA THR A 62 10.39 6.28 -7.23
C THR A 62 11.88 6.36 -6.85
N ARG A 63 12.67 7.07 -7.67
CA ARG A 63 14.10 7.35 -7.46
C ARG A 63 14.42 8.51 -6.51
N SER A 64 13.41 9.17 -5.95
CA SER A 64 13.56 10.35 -5.09
C SER A 64 13.25 10.02 -3.63
N LEU A 65 13.78 10.80 -2.70
CA LEU A 65 13.46 10.65 -1.27
C LEU A 65 11.95 10.76 -1.00
N ALA A 66 11.26 11.70 -1.66
CA ALA A 66 9.81 11.84 -1.53
C ALA A 66 9.06 10.59 -2.03
N GLY A 67 9.51 10.00 -3.14
CA GLY A 67 9.00 8.73 -3.66
C GLY A 67 9.21 7.58 -2.67
N THR A 68 10.42 7.44 -2.15
CA THR A 68 10.74 6.39 -1.17
C THR A 68 9.91 6.52 0.11
N VAL A 69 9.77 7.74 0.63
CA VAL A 69 8.96 7.99 1.83
C VAL A 69 7.48 7.71 1.57
N GLN A 70 6.90 8.22 0.47
CA GLN A 70 5.47 8.01 0.23
C GLN A 70 5.13 6.53 -0.01
N ILE A 71 6.00 5.78 -0.69
CA ILE A 71 5.74 4.35 -0.94
C ILE A 71 5.78 3.59 0.38
N THR A 72 6.83 3.76 1.18
CA THR A 72 6.98 3.03 2.45
C THR A 72 5.94 3.43 3.50
N ALA A 73 5.45 4.68 3.46
CA ALA A 73 4.34 5.13 4.29
C ALA A 73 3.01 4.40 4.01
N ARG A 74 2.90 3.69 2.88
CA ARG A 74 1.72 2.86 2.54
C ARG A 74 1.69 1.52 3.24
N VAL A 75 2.64 1.20 4.12
CA VAL A 75 2.67 -0.06 4.85
C VAL A 75 1.33 -0.41 5.54
N LEU A 76 0.60 0.58 6.06
CA LEU A 76 -0.75 0.37 6.58
C LEU A 76 -1.76 0.13 5.45
N GLU A 77 -1.72 0.94 4.40
CA GLU A 77 -2.62 0.84 3.24
C GLU A 77 -2.54 -0.53 2.56
N VAL A 78 -1.35 -1.10 2.37
CA VAL A 78 -1.22 -2.46 1.80
C VAL A 78 -1.84 -3.53 2.70
N ALA A 79 -1.76 -3.37 4.03
CA ALA A 79 -2.41 -4.29 4.96
C ALA A 79 -3.93 -4.15 4.91
N LEU A 80 -4.46 -2.93 4.75
CA LEU A 80 -5.88 -2.68 4.59
C LEU A 80 -6.41 -3.22 3.25
N HIS A 81 -5.66 -3.05 2.16
CA HIS A 81 -5.99 -3.66 0.87
C HIS A 81 -6.04 -5.18 0.97
N LYS A 82 -5.09 -5.81 1.66
CA LYS A 82 -5.11 -7.26 1.85
C LYS A 82 -6.24 -7.71 2.76
N LEU A 83 -6.52 -6.97 3.84
CA LEU A 83 -7.67 -7.21 4.72
C LEU A 83 -8.97 -7.24 3.90
N HIS A 84 -9.15 -6.29 2.98
CA HIS A 84 -10.28 -6.27 2.05
C HIS A 84 -10.26 -7.44 1.07
N SER A 85 -9.09 -7.77 0.51
CA SER A 85 -8.91 -8.86 -0.47
C SER A 85 -9.17 -10.25 0.12
N VAL A 86 -8.93 -10.45 1.42
CA VAL A 86 -9.30 -11.68 2.15
C VAL A 86 -10.73 -11.64 2.68
N HIS A 87 -11.53 -10.68 2.24
CA HIS A 87 -12.94 -10.49 2.58
C HIS A 87 -13.21 -10.35 4.09
N PHE A 88 -12.25 -9.81 4.85
CA PHE A 88 -12.50 -9.46 6.23
C PHE A 88 -13.49 -8.29 6.29
N PRO A 89 -14.52 -8.32 7.17
CA PRO A 89 -15.54 -7.29 7.20
C PRO A 89 -14.94 -5.92 7.54
N LEU A 90 -15.02 -4.96 6.61
CA LEU A 90 -14.49 -3.60 6.81
C LEU A 90 -15.12 -2.91 8.04
N SER A 91 -16.38 -3.20 8.35
CA SER A 91 -17.08 -2.69 9.53
C SER A 91 -16.52 -3.22 10.86
N SER A 92 -15.73 -4.30 10.83
CA SER A 92 -15.03 -4.84 12.01
C SER A 92 -13.66 -4.21 12.23
N LEU A 93 -13.11 -3.47 11.25
CA LEU A 93 -11.89 -2.69 11.42
C LEU A 93 -12.21 -1.41 12.19
N VAL A 94 -11.45 -1.13 13.25
CA VAL A 94 -11.62 0.07 14.08
C VAL A 94 -10.51 1.09 13.81
N ASP A 95 -9.25 0.65 13.86
CA ASP A 95 -8.09 1.53 13.66
C ASP A 95 -6.85 0.69 13.30
N GLY A 96 -5.75 1.35 12.97
CA GLY A 96 -4.46 0.70 12.81
C GLY A 96 -3.32 1.69 12.59
N TYR A 97 -2.10 1.21 12.81
CA TYR A 97 -0.89 1.93 12.43
C TYR A 97 0.10 0.98 11.77
N GLY A 98 1.04 1.54 11.01
CA GLY A 98 2.12 0.78 10.42
C GLY A 98 3.40 1.58 10.31
N VAL A 99 4.52 0.86 10.28
CA VAL A 99 5.87 1.42 10.16
C VAL A 99 6.67 0.55 9.20
N ALA A 100 7.43 1.16 8.30
CA ALA A 100 8.37 0.48 7.43
C ALA A 100 9.69 1.28 7.38
N PRO A 101 10.84 0.62 7.17
CA PRO A 101 12.10 1.32 6.95
C PRO A 101 12.04 2.15 5.66
N ILE A 102 12.76 3.27 5.63
CA ILE A 102 12.90 4.11 4.44
C ILE A 102 14.24 3.73 3.78
N PRO A 103 14.25 3.03 2.63
CA PRO A 103 15.50 2.68 1.96
C PRO A 103 16.16 3.90 1.33
N ALA A 104 17.46 3.78 1.02
CA ALA A 104 18.14 4.80 0.24
C ALA A 104 17.54 4.87 -1.19
N PRO A 105 17.25 6.08 -1.71
CA PRO A 105 16.84 6.23 -3.10
C PRO A 105 17.88 5.66 -4.07
N SER A 106 17.41 5.11 -5.18
CA SER A 106 18.26 4.56 -6.23
C SER A 106 18.12 5.38 -7.52
N PRO A 107 19.20 5.61 -8.30
CA PRO A 107 19.10 6.25 -9.61
C PRO A 107 18.36 5.38 -10.64
N ASP A 108 18.39 4.06 -10.46
CA ASP A 108 17.69 3.07 -11.30
C ASP A 108 16.25 2.83 -10.79
N PHE A 109 15.28 2.91 -11.69
CA PHE A 109 13.85 2.75 -11.39
C PHE A 109 13.53 1.37 -10.82
N LEU A 110 14.06 0.30 -11.44
CA LEU A 110 13.75 -1.06 -11.03
C LEU A 110 14.29 -1.37 -9.63
N THR A 111 15.49 -0.88 -9.33
CA THR A 111 16.10 -0.97 -8.00
C THR A 111 15.35 -0.12 -6.99
N GLY A 112 14.97 1.11 -7.34
CA GLY A 112 14.19 1.99 -6.46
C GLY A 112 12.84 1.37 -6.09
N MET A 113 12.10 0.88 -7.09
CA MET A 113 10.84 0.17 -6.91
C MET A 113 11.03 -1.10 -6.08
N GLY A 114 12.07 -1.90 -6.35
CA GLY A 114 12.40 -3.10 -5.59
C GLY A 114 12.60 -2.79 -4.11
N ARG A 115 13.50 -1.84 -3.80
CA ARG A 115 13.81 -1.43 -2.43
C ARG A 115 12.59 -0.94 -1.66
N THR A 116 11.76 -0.09 -2.26
CA THR A 116 10.59 0.47 -1.57
C THR A 116 9.52 -0.58 -1.31
N ASN A 117 9.35 -1.57 -2.20
CA ASN A 117 8.46 -2.71 -1.93
C ASN A 117 9.07 -3.63 -0.87
N ASP A 118 10.34 -3.99 -0.99
CA ASP A 118 11.05 -4.86 -0.04
C ASP A 118 11.07 -4.29 1.38
N ALA A 119 11.13 -2.97 1.51
CA ALA A 119 10.99 -2.28 2.79
C ALA A 119 9.67 -2.63 3.49
N ILE A 120 8.56 -2.75 2.75
CA ILE A 120 7.25 -3.15 3.27
C ILE A 120 7.21 -4.68 3.47
N LEU A 121 7.58 -5.45 2.44
CA LEU A 121 7.49 -6.90 2.40
C LEU A 121 8.33 -7.58 3.49
N PHE A 122 9.51 -7.05 3.79
CA PHE A 122 10.48 -7.65 4.71
C PHE A 122 10.73 -6.83 5.96
N GLY A 123 10.41 -5.54 5.96
CA GLY A 123 10.61 -4.63 7.10
C GLY A 123 9.34 -3.98 7.65
N GLY A 124 8.19 -4.17 6.99
CA GLY A 124 6.93 -3.54 7.39
C GLY A 124 6.32 -4.20 8.62
N PHE A 125 5.95 -3.39 9.60
CA PHE A 125 5.12 -3.78 10.74
C PHE A 125 3.77 -3.08 10.66
N VAL A 126 2.69 -3.83 10.91
CA VAL A 126 1.34 -3.27 11.03
C VAL A 126 0.66 -3.80 12.29
N HIS A 127 -0.04 -2.92 12.99
CA HIS A 127 -0.96 -3.27 14.05
C HIS A 127 -2.36 -2.80 13.66
N LEU A 128 -3.32 -3.73 13.55
CA LEU A 128 -4.73 -3.41 13.37
C LEU A 128 -5.53 -3.69 14.65
N TYR A 129 -6.49 -2.83 14.91
CA TYR A 129 -7.47 -2.95 15.97
C TYR A 129 -8.82 -3.28 15.37
N VAL A 130 -9.42 -4.38 15.82
CA VAL A 130 -10.66 -4.92 15.26
C VAL A 130 -11.68 -5.19 16.35
N ASN A 131 -12.96 -5.23 15.98
CA ASN A 131 -14.05 -5.64 16.84
C ASN A 131 -14.74 -6.87 16.24
N THR A 132 -14.30 -8.06 16.63
CA THR A 132 -14.71 -9.33 16.01
C THR A 132 -14.56 -10.50 16.99
N THR A 133 -14.58 -11.75 16.50
CA THR A 133 -14.22 -12.93 17.31
C THR A 133 -12.71 -13.14 17.33
N ASP A 134 -12.19 -13.73 18.41
CA ASP A 134 -10.77 -14.10 18.47
C ASP A 134 -10.34 -15.06 17.35
N ALA A 135 -11.22 -15.97 16.94
CA ALA A 135 -10.95 -16.86 15.82
C ALA A 135 -10.74 -16.08 14.51
N SER A 136 -11.63 -15.13 14.21
CA SER A 136 -11.50 -14.28 13.01
C SER A 136 -10.28 -13.35 13.08
N ALA A 137 -9.95 -12.82 14.27
CA ALA A 137 -8.76 -12.00 14.47
C ALA A 137 -7.46 -12.83 14.29
N ALA A 138 -7.44 -14.07 14.77
CA ALA A 138 -6.33 -15.00 14.60
C ALA A 138 -6.14 -15.40 13.12
N GLU A 139 -7.24 -15.69 12.42
CA GLU A 139 -7.21 -15.99 10.98
C GLU A 139 -6.69 -14.80 10.16
N LEU A 140 -7.19 -13.60 10.44
CA LEU A 140 -6.68 -12.38 9.82
C LEU A 140 -5.18 -12.19 10.06
N ALA A 141 -4.72 -12.42 11.29
CA ALA A 141 -3.30 -12.33 11.61
C ALA A 141 -2.47 -13.29 10.74
N GLN A 142 -2.90 -14.54 10.54
CA GLN A 142 -2.17 -15.49 9.70
C GLN A 142 -2.21 -15.14 8.21
N ALA A 143 -3.30 -14.54 7.73
CA ALA A 143 -3.45 -14.22 6.32
C ALA A 143 -2.62 -13.00 5.89
N LEU A 144 -2.49 -11.97 6.73
CA LEU A 144 -1.93 -10.67 6.32
C LEU A 144 -0.42 -10.65 5.96
N PRO A 145 0.50 -11.36 6.62
CA PRO A 145 1.92 -11.26 6.32
C PRO A 145 2.27 -11.57 4.87
N SER A 146 3.30 -10.91 4.35
CA SER A 146 3.87 -11.18 3.03
C SER A 146 4.34 -12.64 2.88
N SER A 147 4.77 -13.26 3.98
CA SER A 147 5.18 -14.67 4.03
C SER A 147 4.06 -15.68 3.74
N ALA A 148 2.81 -15.25 3.70
CA ALA A 148 1.68 -16.09 3.27
C ALA A 148 1.60 -16.23 1.74
N SER A 149 2.29 -15.38 0.98
CA SER A 149 2.34 -15.46 -0.48
C SER A 149 3.33 -16.52 -0.96
N LYS A 150 2.97 -17.21 -2.06
CA LYS A 150 3.86 -18.16 -2.74
C LYS A 150 5.09 -17.51 -3.39
N ASP A 151 5.03 -16.20 -3.66
CA ASP A 151 6.11 -15.45 -4.30
C ASP A 151 7.10 -14.84 -3.30
N TYR A 152 6.88 -15.05 -2.00
CA TYR A 152 7.77 -14.63 -0.93
C TYR A 152 9.12 -15.35 -0.96
N GLY A 153 10.18 -14.68 -0.49
CA GLY A 153 11.48 -15.30 -0.21
C GLY A 153 12.65 -14.77 -1.05
N ARG A 154 12.42 -13.78 -1.90
CA ARG A 154 13.47 -13.10 -2.69
C ARG A 154 13.11 -11.62 -2.94
N PRO A 155 14.10 -10.73 -3.18
CA PRO A 155 13.84 -9.32 -3.46
C PRO A 155 12.82 -9.10 -4.57
N PHE A 156 11.96 -8.10 -4.42
CA PHE A 156 10.85 -7.82 -5.33
C PHE A 156 11.33 -7.58 -6.77
N ALA A 157 12.48 -6.94 -6.95
CA ALA A 157 13.08 -6.77 -8.28
C ALA A 157 13.39 -8.10 -8.97
N GLU A 158 13.76 -9.15 -8.22
CA GLU A 158 13.96 -10.51 -8.76
C GLU A 158 12.64 -11.17 -9.11
N VAL A 159 11.61 -11.03 -8.24
CA VAL A 159 10.24 -11.51 -8.52
C VAL A 159 9.72 -10.88 -9.81
N PHE A 160 9.80 -9.55 -9.92
CA PHE A 160 9.29 -8.79 -11.05
C PHE A 160 10.01 -9.14 -12.36
N LYS A 161 11.34 -9.33 -12.32
CA LYS A 161 12.10 -9.83 -13.48
C LYS A 161 11.67 -11.24 -13.88
N ALA A 162 11.45 -12.14 -12.92
CA ALA A 162 11.09 -13.53 -13.18
C ALA A 162 9.74 -13.68 -13.90
N VAL A 163 8.82 -12.72 -13.71
CA VAL A 163 7.53 -12.67 -14.42
C VAL A 163 7.53 -11.78 -15.66
N SER A 164 8.71 -11.44 -16.20
CA SER A 164 8.86 -10.57 -17.36
C SER A 164 8.25 -9.17 -17.17
N MET A 165 8.34 -8.63 -15.96
CA MET A 165 7.83 -7.30 -15.59
C MET A 165 6.30 -7.15 -15.73
N ASP A 166 5.59 -8.26 -15.60
CA ASP A 166 4.13 -8.32 -15.65
C ASP A 166 3.56 -8.40 -14.23
N PHE A 167 3.07 -7.28 -13.71
CA PHE A 167 2.48 -7.20 -12.37
C PHE A 167 1.30 -8.18 -12.17
N TYR A 168 0.55 -8.51 -13.22
CA TYR A 168 -0.61 -9.41 -13.13
C TYR A 168 -0.23 -10.86 -12.85
N LYS A 169 1.05 -11.22 -13.01
CA LYS A 169 1.58 -12.56 -12.72
C LYS A 169 2.14 -12.70 -11.31
N ILE A 170 2.28 -11.60 -10.58
CA ILE A 170 2.68 -11.62 -9.17
C ILE A 170 1.44 -11.92 -8.35
N ASP A 171 1.57 -12.82 -7.37
CA ASP A 171 0.55 -13.04 -6.36
C ASP A 171 0.18 -11.70 -5.69
N PRO A 172 -1.06 -11.22 -5.83
CA PRO A 172 -1.49 -9.96 -5.21
C PRO A 172 -1.30 -9.96 -3.68
N LEU A 173 -1.31 -11.14 -3.06
CA LEU A 173 -1.10 -11.31 -1.61
C LEU A 173 0.35 -11.05 -1.17
N LEU A 174 1.29 -10.87 -2.11
CA LEU A 174 2.67 -10.51 -1.82
C LEU A 174 2.80 -9.08 -1.30
N PHE A 175 1.94 -8.16 -1.76
CA PHE A 175 1.95 -6.75 -1.35
C PHE A 175 1.38 -6.62 0.07
N SER A 176 2.24 -6.81 1.05
CA SER A 176 1.83 -7.03 2.44
C SER A 176 2.96 -6.72 3.41
N PRO A 177 2.65 -6.38 4.68
CA PRO A 177 3.68 -6.17 5.69
C PRO A 177 4.40 -7.47 6.03
N ALA A 178 5.64 -7.34 6.52
CA ALA A 178 6.45 -8.46 6.99
C ALA A 178 5.89 -9.08 8.28
N LYS A 179 5.44 -8.24 9.21
CA LYS A 179 4.98 -8.63 10.54
C LYS A 179 3.68 -7.91 10.89
N VAL A 180 2.74 -8.63 11.51
CA VAL A 180 1.46 -8.06 11.92
C VAL A 180 1.12 -8.35 13.37
N THR A 181 0.32 -7.46 13.95
CA THR A 181 -0.42 -7.66 15.20
C THR A 181 -1.88 -7.31 14.96
N ILE A 182 -2.80 -8.19 15.36
CA ILE A 182 -4.24 -7.95 15.33
C ILE A 182 -4.77 -7.99 16.75
N THR A 183 -5.25 -6.86 17.25
CA THR A 183 -5.86 -6.79 18.59
C THR A 183 -7.37 -6.75 18.45
N ASN A 184 -8.03 -7.71 19.07
CA ASN A 184 -9.48 -7.71 19.20
C ASN A 184 -9.89 -6.86 20.40
N LEU A 185 -10.52 -5.71 20.16
CA LEU A 185 -10.96 -4.80 21.20
C LEU A 185 -12.10 -5.36 22.06
N ALA A 186 -12.86 -6.35 21.55
CA ALA A 186 -13.92 -7.00 22.31
C ALA A 186 -13.39 -7.87 23.46
N THR A 187 -12.22 -8.49 23.29
CA THR A 187 -11.63 -9.45 24.24
C THR A 187 -10.35 -8.94 24.88
N GLY A 188 -9.66 -7.99 24.26
CA GLY A 188 -8.34 -7.52 24.65
C GLY A 188 -7.19 -8.43 24.21
N HIS A 189 -7.47 -9.51 23.46
CA HIS A 189 -6.45 -10.43 22.98
C HIS A 189 -5.76 -9.92 21.71
N SER A 190 -4.49 -10.27 21.56
CA SER A 190 -3.66 -9.90 20.42
C SER A 190 -3.08 -11.15 19.74
N PHE A 191 -3.15 -11.15 18.41
CA PHE A 191 -2.67 -12.24 17.55
C PHE A 191 -1.53 -11.74 16.69
N PHE A 192 -0.47 -12.54 16.58
CA PHE A 192 0.78 -12.14 15.94
C PHE A 192 1.12 -13.13 14.83
N ALA A 193 1.63 -12.61 13.71
CA ALA A 193 2.13 -13.43 12.62
C ALA A 193 3.17 -12.69 11.77
N GLY A 194 3.87 -13.45 10.94
CA GLY A 194 4.96 -12.95 10.13
C GLY A 194 6.21 -12.61 10.96
N ALA A 195 7.25 -12.16 10.27
CA ALA A 195 8.53 -11.80 10.85
C ALA A 195 9.26 -10.82 9.94
N PHE A 196 10.11 -9.99 10.53
CA PHE A 196 11.08 -9.22 9.74
C PHE A 196 12.08 -10.17 9.09
N ASN A 197 12.52 -9.82 7.89
CA ASN A 197 13.53 -10.57 7.16
C ASN A 197 14.72 -9.67 6.83
N GLU A 198 15.56 -9.46 7.83
CA GLU A 198 16.75 -8.61 7.75
C GLU A 198 17.72 -9.09 6.66
N ALA A 199 17.84 -10.39 6.44
CA ALA A 199 18.70 -10.93 5.40
C ALA A 199 18.24 -10.53 3.98
N LEU A 200 16.93 -10.53 3.73
CA LEU A 200 16.38 -10.06 2.45
C LEU A 200 16.40 -8.54 2.32
N LEU A 201 16.20 -7.80 3.42
CA LEU A 201 16.40 -6.35 3.44
C LEU A 201 17.84 -5.98 3.10
N GLU A 202 18.83 -6.61 3.75
CA GLU A 202 20.25 -6.38 3.49
C GLU A 202 20.59 -6.68 2.03
N LYS A 203 20.09 -7.80 1.50
CA LYS A 203 20.26 -8.16 0.08
C LYS A 203 19.63 -7.14 -0.87
N SER A 204 18.49 -6.55 -0.52
CA SER A 204 17.77 -5.56 -1.33
C SER A 204 18.39 -4.17 -1.27
N PHE A 205 18.91 -3.78 -0.10
CA PHE A 205 19.39 -2.43 0.18
C PHE A 205 20.87 -2.23 -0.15
N SER A 206 21.63 -3.32 -0.26
CA SER A 206 22.98 -3.34 -0.85
C SER A 206 22.95 -2.98 -2.35
#